data_AF-A0A972ZQD0-F1
#
_entry.id   AF-A0A972ZQD0-F1
#
_cell.length_a   1.000
_cell.length_b   1.000
_cell.length_c   1.000
_cell.angle_alpha   90.00
_cell.angle_beta   90.00
_cell.angle_gamma   90.00
#
_symmetry.space_group_name_H-M   'P 1'
#
loop_
_entity.id
_entity.type
_entity.pdbx_description
1 polymer ?
#
loop_
_entity_poly.entity_id
_entity_poly.type
_entity_poly.pdbx_seq_one_letter_code
_entity_poly.pdbx_strand_id
1 'polypeptide(L)'
;MNNYKKLSHVIYRCIYHIVWTPKYRYKILDGLVKEQLMKDIPMLLEWKSCELIEVNIQIGHVHLIVSMPPKMSLSQLMGILKGKTAIKIFKSYPQLKVKPYWGNHF
;
A
#
# COMPACT_ATOMS: atom_id res chain seq x y z
N MET A 1 9.97 -19.36 19.39
CA MET A 1 8.58 -18.97 19.76
C MET A 1 7.71 -19.05 18.52
N ASN A 2 6.48 -19.56 18.65
CA ASN A 2 5.60 -19.79 17.52
C ASN A 2 5.02 -18.46 17.02
N ASN A 3 5.37 -18.01 15.81
CA ASN A 3 4.95 -16.72 15.23
C ASN A 3 3.51 -16.73 14.68
N TYR A 4 2.59 -17.40 15.38
CA TYR A 4 1.18 -17.49 15.00
C TYR A 4 0.34 -16.51 15.82
N LYS A 5 -0.60 -15.84 15.17
CA LYS A 5 -1.59 -14.95 15.78
C LYS A 5 -2.86 -15.70 16.11
N LYS A 6 -3.64 -15.20 17.07
CA LYS A 6 -4.89 -15.82 17.53
C LYS A 6 -6.06 -14.84 17.47
N LEU A 7 -7.20 -15.31 16.97
CA LEU A 7 -8.53 -14.73 17.10
C LEU A 7 -9.40 -15.69 17.94
N SER A 8 -10.67 -15.36 18.18
CA SER A 8 -11.59 -16.15 19.02
C SER A 8 -11.63 -17.64 18.66
N HIS A 9 -11.66 -17.98 17.37
CA HIS A 9 -11.79 -19.35 16.88
C HIS A 9 -10.76 -19.73 15.81
N VAL A 10 -9.71 -18.91 15.62
CA VAL A 10 -8.73 -19.10 14.54
C VAL A 10 -7.33 -18.79 15.03
N ILE A 11 -6.39 -19.69 14.77
CA ILE A 11 -4.94 -19.43 14.85
C ILE A 11 -4.44 -19.28 13.42
N TYR A 12 -3.71 -18.20 13.12
CA TYR A 12 -3.33 -17.87 11.76
C TYR A 12 -1.93 -17.28 11.66
N ARG A 13 -1.32 -17.47 10.49
CA ARG A 13 -0.12 -16.77 10.05
C ARG A 13 -0.26 -16.47 8.56
N CYS A 14 -1.02 -15.43 8.25
CA CYS A 14 -1.24 -15.01 6.88
C CYS A 14 -0.33 -13.81 6.61
N ILE A 15 0.82 -14.08 5.99
CA ILE A 15 1.81 -13.08 5.58
C ILE A 15 1.85 -13.07 4.06
N TYR A 16 1.76 -11.88 3.48
CA TYR A 16 1.73 -11.72 2.03
C TYR A 16 2.82 -10.74 1.58
N HIS A 17 3.50 -11.12 0.51
CA HIS A 17 4.33 -10.21 -0.27
C HIS A 17 3.47 -9.58 -1.36
N ILE A 18 3.31 -8.27 -1.29
CA ILE A 18 2.46 -7.48 -2.18
C ILE A 18 3.37 -6.55 -2.96
N VAL A 19 3.16 -6.51 -4.28
CA VAL A 19 3.87 -5.61 -5.18
C VAL A 19 2.89 -4.90 -6.10
N TRP A 20 3.05 -3.60 -6.27
CA TRP A 20 2.37 -2.88 -7.34
C TRP A 20 3.25 -1.78 -7.93
N THR A 21 2.92 -1.39 -9.16
CA THR A 21 3.56 -0.30 -9.87
C THR A 21 2.56 0.84 -10.09
N PRO A 22 3.03 2.09 -10.25
CA PRO A 22 2.24 3.12 -10.89
C PRO A 22 1.87 2.70 -12.31
N LYS A 23 0.81 3.28 -12.85
CA LYS A 23 0.37 3.12 -14.23
C LYS A 23 1.50 3.54 -15.17
N TYR A 24 1.71 2.70 -16.18
CA TYR A 24 2.84 2.79 -17.12
C TYR A 24 4.23 2.72 -16.48
N ARG A 25 4.31 2.35 -15.18
CA ARG A 25 5.56 2.26 -14.42
C ARG A 25 6.36 3.57 -14.45
N TYR A 26 5.68 4.72 -14.48
CA TYR A 26 6.35 6.00 -14.40
C TYR A 26 7.15 6.11 -13.10
N LYS A 27 8.33 6.74 -13.19
CA LYS A 27 9.30 6.90 -12.11
C LYS A 27 8.89 8.03 -11.15
N ILE A 28 7.66 7.97 -10.64
CA ILE A 28 7.06 9.02 -9.79
C ILE A 28 7.18 8.73 -8.29
N LEU A 29 7.60 7.53 -7.90
CA LEU A 29 7.67 7.10 -6.50
C LEU A 29 9.01 7.53 -5.87
N ASP A 30 9.31 8.82 -5.95
CA ASP A 30 10.55 9.40 -5.41
C ASP A 30 10.26 10.67 -4.61
N GLY A 31 11.28 11.13 -3.87
CA GLY A 31 11.24 12.35 -3.08
C GLY A 31 9.97 12.46 -2.24
N LEU A 32 9.24 13.57 -2.40
CA LEU A 32 8.04 13.86 -1.61
C LEU A 32 6.92 12.81 -1.78
N VAL A 33 6.75 12.23 -2.98
CA VAL A 33 5.74 11.19 -3.21
C VAL A 33 6.08 9.93 -2.42
N LYS A 34 7.36 9.53 -2.44
CA LYS A 34 7.85 8.40 -1.64
C LYS A 34 7.68 8.64 -0.15
N GLU A 35 8.06 9.82 0.35
CA GLU A 35 7.91 10.19 1.76
C GLU A 35 6.45 10.17 2.21
N GLN A 36 5.54 10.67 1.38
CA GLN A 36 4.12 10.64 1.67
C GLN A 36 3.59 9.20 1.72
N LEU A 37 3.96 8.34 0.76
CA LEU A 37 3.56 6.93 0.77
C LEU A 37 4.10 6.16 1.97
N MET A 38 5.35 6.43 2.37
CA MET A 38 5.95 5.83 3.59
C MET A 38 5.17 6.16 4.86
N LYS A 39 4.44 7.29 4.90
CA LYS A 39 3.55 7.67 6.00
C LYS A 39 2.14 7.10 5.84
N ASP A 40 1.62 7.10 4.61
CA ASP A 40 0.24 6.74 4.31
C ASP A 40 -0.01 5.23 4.39
N ILE A 41 0.93 4.40 3.94
CA ILE A 41 0.75 2.94 3.92
C ILE A 41 0.61 2.37 5.33
N PRO A 42 1.49 2.65 6.31
CA PRO A 42 1.34 2.14 7.67
C PRO A 42 -0.01 2.54 8.29
N MET A 43 -0.42 3.80 8.11
CA MET A 43 -1.69 4.32 8.62
C MET A 43 -2.90 3.58 8.02
N LEU A 44 -2.89 3.29 6.72
CA LEU A 44 -3.96 2.55 6.05
C LEU A 44 -4.01 1.07 6.50
N LEU A 45 -2.85 0.45 6.73
CA LEU A 45 -2.76 -0.91 7.23
C LEU A 45 -3.30 -1.02 8.66
N GLU A 46 -2.89 -0.11 9.54
CA GLU A 46 -3.38 -0.03 10.91
C GLU A 46 -4.89 0.18 10.95
N TRP A 47 -5.41 1.11 10.13
CA TRP A 47 -6.85 1.33 9.98
C TRP A 47 -7.62 0.07 9.55
N LYS A 48 -6.97 -0.86 8.85
CA LYS A 48 -7.54 -2.14 8.41
C LYS A 48 -7.16 -3.32 9.31
N SER A 49 -6.58 -3.05 10.49
CA SER A 49 -6.10 -4.08 11.42
C SER A 49 -5.13 -5.06 10.76
N CYS A 50 -4.34 -4.57 9.81
CA CYS A 50 -3.25 -5.28 9.15
C CYS A 50 -1.93 -4.75 9.71
N GLU A 51 -0.96 -5.64 9.89
CA GLU A 51 0.36 -5.28 10.41
C GLU A 51 1.36 -5.19 9.26
N LEU A 52 2.07 -4.06 9.21
CA LEU A 52 3.21 -3.89 8.32
C LEU A 52 4.43 -4.61 8.89
N ILE A 53 4.99 -5.54 8.14
CA ILE A 53 6.25 -6.20 8.50
C ILE A 53 7.41 -5.46 7.83
N GLU A 54 7.32 -5.23 6.53
CA GLU A 54 8.33 -4.51 5.76
C GLU A 54 7.69 -3.67 4.66
N VAL A 55 8.28 -2.51 4.38
CA VAL A 55 7.95 -1.67 3.23
C VAL A 55 9.24 -1.26 2.52
N ASN A 56 9.24 -1.38 1.20
CA ASN A 56 10.31 -0.85 0.37
C ASN A 56 9.69 -0.16 -0.85
N ILE A 57 9.89 1.16 -0.95
CA ILE A 57 9.41 1.97 -2.08
C ILE A 57 10.59 2.27 -3.00
N GLN A 58 10.50 1.72 -4.20
CA GLN A 58 11.42 1.93 -5.30
C GLN A 58 10.79 2.89 -6.32
N ILE A 59 11.62 3.54 -7.13
CA ILE A 59 11.19 4.66 -7.98
C ILE A 59 10.01 4.34 -8.91
N GLY A 60 9.85 3.07 -9.31
CA GLY A 60 8.77 2.61 -10.19
C GLY A 60 7.87 1.51 -9.61
N HIS A 61 8.04 1.10 -8.35
CA HIS A 61 7.20 0.09 -7.71
C HIS A 61 7.29 0.10 -6.18
N VAL A 62 6.27 -0.45 -5.52
CA VAL A 62 6.23 -0.62 -4.06
C VAL A 62 6.23 -2.10 -3.73
N HIS A 63 7.07 -2.51 -2.78
CA HIS A 63 7.04 -3.80 -2.12
C HIS A 63 6.51 -3.63 -0.70
N LEU A 64 5.60 -4.51 -0.29
CA LEU A 64 5.11 -4.64 1.07
C LEU A 64 5.14 -6.09 1.52
N ILE A 65 5.54 -6.33 2.75
CA ILE A 65 5.29 -7.56 3.49
C ILE A 65 4.28 -7.22 4.58
N VAL A 66 3.10 -7.85 4.53
CA VAL A 66 1.98 -7.53 5.41
C VAL A 66 1.45 -8.79 6.06
N SER A 67 1.22 -8.74 7.38
CA SER A 67 0.41 -9.73 8.08
C SER A 67 -1.05 -9.28 8.17
N MET A 68 -1.98 -10.09 7.68
CA MET A 68 -3.39 -9.76 7.55
C MET A 68 -4.27 -10.80 8.26
N PRO A 69 -5.36 -10.42 8.95
CA PRO A 69 -6.31 -11.38 9.50
C PRO A 69 -7.09 -12.10 8.38
N PRO A 70 -7.45 -13.38 8.53
CA PRO A 70 -8.08 -14.17 7.46
C PRO A 70 -9.48 -13.69 7.05
N LYS A 71 -10.14 -12.87 7.89
CA LYS A 71 -11.42 -12.22 7.57
C LYS A 71 -11.31 -11.11 6.52
N MET A 72 -10.12 -10.55 6.34
CA MET A 72 -9.85 -9.48 5.39
C MET A 72 -9.41 -10.12 4.07
N SER A 73 -10.02 -9.73 2.95
CA SER A 73 -9.59 -10.25 1.66
C SER A 73 -8.42 -9.44 1.10
N LEU A 74 -7.49 -10.13 0.41
CA LEU A 74 -6.35 -9.48 -0.23
C LEU A 74 -6.77 -8.45 -1.28
N SER A 75 -7.78 -8.78 -2.09
CA SER A 75 -8.30 -7.89 -3.14
C SER A 75 -8.87 -6.60 -2.54
N GLN A 76 -9.58 -6.70 -1.41
CA GLN A 76 -10.11 -5.53 -0.72
C GLN A 76 -8.99 -4.67 -0.13
N LEU A 77 -7.96 -5.28 0.48
CA LEU A 77 -6.82 -4.55 1.01
C LEU A 77 -6.08 -3.80 -0.11
N MET A 78 -5.84 -4.48 -1.23
CA MET A 78 -5.21 -3.90 -2.41
C MET A 78 -6.00 -2.74 -3.01
N GLY A 79 -7.33 -2.86 -3.10
CA GLY A 79 -8.20 -1.79 -3.57
C GLY A 79 -8.11 -0.55 -2.68
N ILE A 80 -8.05 -0.73 -1.35
CA ILE A 80 -7.92 0.36 -0.39
C ILE A 80 -6.55 1.01 -0.48
N LEU A 81 -5.47 0.23 -0.43
CA LEU A 81 -4.10 0.74 -0.48
C LEU A 81 -3.89 1.54 -1.76
N LYS A 82 -4.13 0.95 -2.93
CA LYS A 82 -3.93 1.63 -4.22
C LYS A 82 -4.87 2.82 -4.39
N GLY A 83 -6.16 2.68 -4.07
CA GLY A 83 -7.15 3.72 -4.27
C GLY A 83 -6.92 4.95 -3.38
N LYS A 84 -6.76 4.74 -2.06
CA LYS A 84 -6.59 5.87 -1.11
C LYS A 84 -5.27 6.59 -1.31
N THR A 85 -4.18 5.85 -1.56
CA THR A 85 -2.87 6.46 -1.84
C THR A 85 -2.89 7.26 -3.13
N ALA A 86 -3.45 6.72 -4.22
CA ALA A 86 -3.61 7.43 -5.49
C ALA A 86 -4.36 8.76 -5.32
N ILE A 87 -5.52 8.73 -4.64
CA ILE A 87 -6.33 9.93 -4.38
C ILE A 87 -5.51 10.97 -3.61
N LYS A 88 -4.81 10.55 -2.56
CA LYS A 88 -4.06 11.48 -1.71
C LYS A 88 -2.84 12.05 -2.43
N ILE A 89 -2.10 11.24 -3.19
CA ILE A 89 -0.98 11.70 -4.04
C ILE A 89 -1.47 12.75 -5.04
N PHE A 90 -2.54 12.46 -5.77
CA PHE A 90 -3.06 13.39 -6.77
C PHE A 90 -3.66 14.67 -6.18
N LYS A 91 -4.10 14.63 -4.91
CA LYS A 91 -4.54 15.83 -4.19
C LYS A 91 -3.35 16.66 -3.72
N SER A 92 -2.29 16.02 -3.21
CA SER A 92 -1.07 16.70 -2.74
C SER A 92 -0.20 17.23 -3.86
N TYR A 93 -0.17 16.53 -5.01
CA TYR A 93 0.70 16.81 -6.14
C TYR A 93 -0.09 16.95 -7.45
N PRO A 94 -0.86 18.04 -7.64
CA PRO A 94 -1.70 18.24 -8.82
C PRO A 94 -0.94 18.20 -10.15
N GLN A 95 0.36 18.54 -10.15
CA GLN A 95 1.23 18.51 -11.32
C GLN A 95 1.29 17.12 -11.97
N LEU A 96 1.18 16.05 -11.16
CA LEU A 96 1.20 14.67 -11.66
C LEU A 96 0.02 14.38 -12.59
N LYS A 97 -1.12 15.07 -12.44
CA LYS A 97 -2.31 14.93 -13.30
C LYS A 97 -2.15 15.52 -14.70
N VAL A 98 -1.16 16.41 -14.87
CA VAL A 98 -0.85 17.09 -16.14
C VAL A 98 0.29 16.37 -16.84
N LYS A 99 1.36 16.05 -16.09
CA LYS A 99 2.48 15.20 -16.51
C LYS A 99 3.03 14.43 -15.30
N PRO A 100 3.26 13.11 -15.40
CA PRO A 100 3.19 12.27 -16.60
C PRO A 100 1.79 11.68 -16.88
N TYR A 101 0.80 11.91 -16.01
CA TYR A 101 -0.55 11.37 -16.21
C TYR A 101 -1.49 12.37 -16.89
N TRP A 102 -2.69 11.88 -17.21
CA TRP A 102 -3.82 12.67 -17.67
C TRP A 102 -5.01 12.39 -16.75
N GLY A 103 -5.27 13.29 -15.78
CA GLY A 103 -6.32 13.09 -14.78
C GLY A 103 -5.91 12.18 -13.60
N ASN A 104 -6.84 11.38 -13.06
CA ASN A 104 -6.65 10.61 -11.82
C ASN A 104 -6.20 9.15 -12.05
N HIS A 105 -5.53 8.87 -13.16
CA HIS A 105 -5.09 7.51 -13.47
C HIS A 105 -3.74 7.21 -12.84
N PHE A 106 -3.74 6.65 -11.63
CA PHE A 106 -2.53 6.25 -10.89
C PHE A 106 -2.03 4.88 -11.30
#